data_AF-W1Y2Z2-F1
#
_entry.id   AF-W1Y2Z2-F1
#
_cell.length_a   1.000
_cell.length_b   1.000
_cell.length_c   1.000
_cell.angle_alpha   90.00
_cell.angle_beta   90.00
_cell.angle_gamma   90.00
#
_symmetry.space_group_name_H-M   'P 1'
#
loop_
_entity.id
_entity.type
_entity.pdbx_description
1 polymer ?
#
loop_
_entity_poly.entity_id
_entity_poly.type
_entity_poly.pdbx_seq_one_letter_code
_entity_poly.pdbx_strand_id
1 'polypeptide(L)' 'ALVMDVKVGSGAFMPTYELSEALAEAIVGVANGAGVRTTALLTDMNQVLASSAGNAVEVREAVQFLTG' A
#
# COMPACT_ATOMS: atom_id res chain seq x y z
N ALA A 1 -0.44 1.82 17.03
CA ALA A 1 -1.49 1.48 16.06
C ALA A 1 -0.82 1.39 14.69
N LEU A 2 -1.27 0.49 13.83
CA LEU A 2 -0.67 0.19 12.52
C LEU A 2 -1.71 0.48 11.43
N VAL A 3 -1.26 1.06 10.31
CA VAL A 3 -2.07 1.27 9.12
C VAL A 3 -1.38 0.55 7.97
N MET A 4 -2.09 -0.38 7.33
CA MET A 4 -1.58 -1.15 6.21
C MET A 4 -2.06 -0.53 4.91
N ASP A 5 -1.14 -0.36 3.95
CA ASP A 5 -1.47 0.06 2.59
C ASP A 5 -1.44 -1.18 1.68
N VAL A 6 -2.62 -1.77 1.45
CA VAL A 6 -2.79 -2.98 0.64
C VAL A 6 -3.09 -2.58 -0.80
N LYS A 7 -2.23 -3.01 -1.72
CA LYS A 7 -2.31 -2.62 -3.13
C LYS A 7 -3.33 -3.48 -3.89
N VAL A 8 -4.04 -2.86 -4.83
CA VAL A 8 -5.04 -3.49 -5.71
C VAL A 8 -4.71 -3.15 -7.17
N GLY A 9 -4.82 -4.13 -8.07
CA GLY A 9 -4.69 -3.92 -9.51
C GLY A 9 -3.49 -4.61 -10.13
N SER A 10 -3.21 -4.33 -11.40
CA SER A 10 -2.27 -5.11 -12.20
C SER A 10 -0.81 -5.12 -11.69
N GLY A 11 -0.39 -4.09 -10.96
CA GLY A 11 0.95 -4.02 -10.35
C GLY A 11 1.00 -4.58 -8.92
N ALA A 12 -0.13 -4.96 -8.34
CA ALA A 12 -0.22 -5.47 -6.98
C ALA A 12 0.07 -6.98 -6.91
N PHE A 13 0.46 -7.44 -5.71
CA PHE A 13 0.63 -8.88 -5.45
C PHE A 13 -0.69 -9.65 -5.59
N MET A 14 -1.78 -9.06 -5.11
CA MET A 14 -3.14 -9.57 -5.31
C MET A 14 -3.78 -8.78 -6.48
N PRO A 15 -4.03 -9.41 -7.63
CA PRO A 15 -4.41 -8.68 -8.84
C PRO A 15 -5.88 -8.23 -8.88
N THR A 16 -6.76 -8.84 -8.07
CA THR A 16 -8.18 -8.48 -7.99
C THR A 16 -8.51 -7.84 -6.65
N TYR A 17 -9.56 -7.02 -6.63
CA TYR A 17 -10.01 -6.33 -5.42
C TYR A 17 -10.36 -7.33 -4.30
N GLU A 18 -11.07 -8.42 -4.64
CA GLU A 18 -11.53 -9.42 -3.68
C GLU A 18 -10.37 -10.14 -2.99
N LEU A 19 -9.29 -10.43 -3.74
CA LEU A 19 -8.08 -11.04 -3.18
C LEU A 19 -7.31 -10.07 -2.28
N SER A 20 -7.22 -8.80 -2.67
CA SER A 20 -6.60 -7.75 -1.84
C SER A 20 -7.38 -7.49 -0.56
N GLU A 21 -8.71 -7.51 -0.62
CA GLU A 21 -9.59 -7.36 0.55
C GLU A 21 -9.40 -8.53 1.52
N ALA A 22 -9.42 -9.77 1.02
CA ALA A 22 -9.16 -10.96 1.85
C ALA A 22 -7.77 -10.91 2.52
N LEU A 23 -6.74 -10.43 1.81
CA LEU A 23 -5.41 -10.21 2.38
C LEU A 23 -5.42 -9.16 3.49
N ALA A 24 -6.09 -8.02 3.26
CA ALA A 24 -6.21 -6.94 4.22
C ALA A 24 -6.92 -7.42 5.50
N GLU A 25 -8.04 -8.12 5.36
CA GLU A 25 -8.80 -8.70 6.48
C GLU A 25 -7.96 -9.69 7.29
N ALA A 26 -7.21 -10.57 6.62
CA ALA A 26 -6.34 -11.54 7.28
C ALA A 26 -5.24 -10.85 8.11
N ILE A 27 -4.55 -9.86 7.54
CA ILE A 27 -3.50 -9.10 8.24
C ILE A 27 -4.08 -8.36 9.44
N VAL A 28 -5.19 -7.64 9.25
CA VAL A 28 -5.86 -6.88 10.30
C VAL A 28 -6.33 -7.81 11.43
N GLY A 29 -6.94 -8.94 11.10
CA GLY A 29 -7.41 -9.93 12.07
C GLY A 29 -6.27 -10.50 12.92
N VAL A 30 -5.18 -10.92 12.29
CA VAL A 30 -3.99 -11.43 13.00
C VAL A 30 -3.38 -10.36 13.89
N ALA A 31 -3.15 -9.15 13.37
CA ALA A 31 -2.50 -8.09 14.12
C ALA A 31 -3.34 -7.60 15.32
N ASN A 32 -4.66 -7.46 15.14
CA ASN A 32 -5.57 -7.13 16.24
C ASN A 32 -5.64 -8.26 17.27
N GLY A 33 -5.65 -9.52 16.84
CA GLY A 33 -5.56 -10.69 17.73
C GLY A 33 -4.26 -10.72 18.55
N ALA A 34 -3.17 -10.16 18.00
CA ALA A 34 -1.90 -9.99 18.69
C ALA A 34 -1.80 -8.72 19.56
N GLY A 35 -2.89 -7.95 19.70
CA GLY A 35 -2.94 -6.73 20.52
C GLY A 35 -2.41 -5.47 19.83
N VAL A 36 -2.08 -5.54 18.54
CA VAL A 36 -1.66 -4.38 17.74
C VAL A 36 -2.89 -3.81 17.04
N ARG A 37 -3.41 -2.68 17.52
CA ARG A 37 -4.52 -1.96 16.86
C ARG A 37 -4.15 -1.66 15.41
N THR A 38 -4.79 -2.34 14.46
CA THR A 38 -4.43 -2.31 13.04
C THR A 38 -5.66 -2.05 12.17
N THR A 39 -5.48 -1.24 11.13
CA THR A 39 -6.44 -1.01 10.05
C THR A 39 -5.73 -1.10 8.70
N ALA A 40 -6.48 -1.26 7.61
CA ALA A 40 -5.94 -1.32 6.25
C ALA A 40 -6.68 -0.37 5.31
N LEU A 41 -5.95 0.18 4.34
CA LEU A 41 -6.44 0.93 3.20
C LEU A 41 -6.17 0.12 1.94
N LEU A 42 -7.16 0.02 1.06
CA LEU A 42 -6.98 -0.55 -0.26
C LEU A 42 -6.69 0.59 -1.25
N THR A 43 -5.54 0.55 -1.92
CA THR A 43 -5.13 1.63 -2.85
C THR A 43 -4.75 1.09 -4.23
N ASP A 44 -5.02 1.91 -5.25
CA ASP A 44 -4.79 1.58 -6.66
C ASP A 44 -3.30 1.39 -6.98
N MET A 45 -3.03 0.38 -7.79
CA MET A 45 -1.74 0.05 -8.37
C MET A 45 -1.91 -0.50 -9.80
N ASN A 46 -2.96 -0.08 -10.51
CA ASN A 46 -3.06 -0.30 -11.96
C ASN A 46 -2.05 0.56 -12.75
N GLN A 47 -1.43 1.54 -12.09
CA GLN A 47 -0.39 2.41 -12.63
C GLN A 47 0.62 2.80 -11.53
N VAL A 48 1.74 3.40 -11.93
CA VAL A 48 2.68 4.03 -10.98
C VAL A 48 1.98 5.14 -10.21
N LEU A 49 2.23 5.23 -8.90
CA LEU A 49 1.58 6.22 -8.03
C LEU A 49 2.05 7.65 -8.33
N ALA A 50 3.32 7.80 -8.71
CA ALA A 50 3.98 9.07 -8.99
C ALA A 50 4.52 9.10 -10.43
N SER A 51 5.24 10.16 -10.78
CA SER A 51 5.77 10.33 -12.14
C SER A 51 7.03 9.48 -12.39
N SER A 52 7.68 9.00 -11.33
CA SER A 52 8.94 8.25 -11.38
C SER A 52 8.80 6.83 -10.82
N ALA A 53 9.57 5.91 -11.40
CA ALA A 53 9.80 4.57 -10.86
C ALA A 53 11.28 4.20 -11.04
N GLY A 54 11.97 3.83 -9.96
CA GLY A 54 13.40 3.56 -9.90
C GLY A 54 14.04 4.10 -8.61
N ASN A 55 15.37 4.04 -8.49
CA ASN A 55 16.00 4.34 -7.21
C ASN A 55 16.18 5.85 -6.95
N ALA A 56 17.16 6.48 -7.62
CA ALA A 56 17.48 7.89 -7.39
C ALA A 56 16.39 8.86 -7.85
N VAL A 57 15.61 8.46 -8.87
CA VAL A 57 14.52 9.27 -9.43
C VAL A 57 13.34 9.39 -8.46
N GLU A 58 13.01 8.33 -7.71
CA GLU A 58 11.98 8.36 -6.68
C GLU A 58 12.40 9.24 -5.49
N VAL A 59 13.67 9.14 -5.07
CA VAL A 59 14.21 10.00 -3.99
C VAL A 59 14.13 11.48 -4.40
N ARG A 60 14.49 11.81 -5.64
CA ARG A 60 14.40 13.19 -6.14
C ARG A 60 12.96 13.70 -6.15
N GLU A 61 12.00 12.89 -6.62
CA GLU A 61 10.58 13.27 -6.64
C GLU A 61 10.02 13.42 -5.22
N ALA A 62 10.41 12.56 -4.28
CA ALA A 62 10.03 12.68 -2.87
C ALA A 62 10.56 13.97 -2.23
N VAL A 63 11.82 14.34 -2.49
CA VAL A 63 12.37 15.62 -2.02
C VAL A 63 11.60 16.80 -2.62
N GLN A 64 11.37 16.80 -3.94
CA GLN A 64 10.60 17.86 -4.61
C GLN A 64 9.20 18.00 -4.02
N PHE A 65 8.48 16.89 -3.78
CA PHE A 65 7.15 16.93 -3.17
C PHE A 65 7.17 17.55 -1.75
N LEU A 66 8.20 17.26 -0.97
CA LEU A 66 8.33 17.76 0.41
C LEU A 66 8.80 19.23 0.49
N THR A 67 9.44 19.76 -0.54
CA THR A 67 9.98 21.13 -0.55
C THR A 67 9.14 22.14 -1.32
N GLY A 68 8.12 21.68 -2.07
CA GLY A 68 7.42 22.49 -3.07
C GLY A 68 8.26 22.73 -4.32
#